data_AF-A0A1Q9K0Q3-F1
#
_entry.id   AF-A0A1Q9K0Q3-F1
#
_cell.length_a   1.000
_cell.length_b   1.000
_cell.length_c   1.000
_cell.angle_alpha   90.00
_cell.angle_beta   90.00
_cell.angle_gamma   90.00
#
_symmetry.space_group_name_H-M   'P 1'
#
loop_
_entity.id
_entity.type
_entity.pdbx_description
1 polymer ?
#
loop_
_entity_poly.entity_id
_entity_poly.type
_entity_poly.pdbx_seq_one_letter_code
_entity_poly.pdbx_strand_id
1 'polypeptide(L)'
;MIVYCKESEQKVFLVAANIIAAQILKKPESVLGVMNYSEETKGIRRILMRWTEDGYVDFSQASLIDYEKSNSYLSDVDLLFVEVSKNSNFSRGYEVYQTCKEAETVLMVVKGKEQARMIKDIFESSVLSENPMAILREHECVMLVGDKEALSRLSKTGIWYE
;
A
#
# COMPACT_ATOMS: atom_id res chain seq x y z
N MET A 1 7.53 -9.02 5.72
CA MET A 1 6.76 -8.74 4.49
C MET A 1 5.87 -9.93 4.12
N ILE A 2 4.62 -9.64 3.76
CA ILE A 2 3.65 -10.59 3.21
C ILE A 2 3.39 -10.20 1.75
N VAL A 3 3.35 -11.18 0.84
CA VAL A 3 3.15 -10.96 -0.59
C VAL A 3 1.91 -11.71 -1.08
N TYR A 4 0.98 -11.01 -1.70
CA TYR A 4 -0.20 -11.56 -2.36
C TYR A 4 -0.02 -11.44 -3.87
N CYS A 5 0.33 -12.54 -4.52
CA CYS A 5 0.40 -12.62 -5.97
C CYS A 5 -0.96 -13.07 -6.51
N LYS A 6 -1.56 -12.35 -7.46
CA LYS A 6 -2.86 -12.71 -8.04
C LYS A 6 -2.81 -12.77 -9.56
N GLU A 7 -3.64 -13.64 -10.11
CA GLU A 7 -3.68 -13.92 -11.56
C GLU A 7 -4.47 -12.90 -12.38
N SER A 8 -5.25 -12.04 -11.73
CA SER A 8 -6.02 -11.01 -12.41
C SER A 8 -6.08 -9.71 -11.62
N GLU A 9 -6.25 -8.61 -12.33
CA GLU A 9 -6.42 -7.28 -11.75
C GLU A 9 -7.60 -7.25 -10.77
N GLN A 10 -8.74 -7.88 -11.09
CA GLN A 10 -9.89 -7.89 -10.19
C GLN A 10 -9.57 -8.58 -8.86
N LYS A 11 -8.74 -9.63 -8.87
CA LYS A 11 -8.29 -10.30 -7.65
C LYS A 11 -7.29 -9.46 -6.86
N VAL A 12 -6.37 -8.75 -7.53
CA VAL A 12 -5.48 -7.77 -6.90
C VAL A 12 -6.32 -6.72 -6.16
N PHE A 13 -7.32 -6.14 -6.83
CA PHE A 13 -8.18 -5.12 -6.23
C PHE A 13 -9.01 -5.66 -5.06
N LEU A 14 -9.55 -6.86 -5.17
CA LEU A 14 -10.33 -7.47 -4.11
C LEU A 14 -9.48 -7.72 -2.85
N VAL A 15 -8.25 -8.22 -3.01
CA VAL A 15 -7.33 -8.42 -1.90
C VAL A 15 -6.95 -7.10 -1.24
N ALA A 16 -6.60 -6.08 -2.03
CA ALA A 16 -6.27 -4.75 -1.51
C ALA A 16 -7.46 -4.13 -0.76
N ALA A 17 -8.68 -4.20 -1.31
CA ALA A 17 -9.89 -3.72 -0.67
C ALA A 17 -10.18 -4.47 0.64
N ASN A 18 -10.01 -5.79 0.67
CA ASN A 18 -10.16 -6.59 1.89
C ASN A 18 -9.19 -6.14 2.99
N ILE A 19 -7.92 -5.89 2.65
CA ILE A 19 -6.91 -5.45 3.62
C ILE A 19 -7.29 -4.08 4.19
N ILE A 20 -7.70 -3.13 3.34
CA ILE A 20 -8.12 -1.79 3.77
C ILE A 20 -9.38 -1.86 4.64
N ALA A 21 -10.39 -2.63 4.23
CA ALA A 21 -11.62 -2.79 5.01
C ALA A 21 -11.34 -3.47 6.36
N ALA A 22 -10.49 -4.50 6.39
CA ALA A 22 -10.09 -5.16 7.63
C ALA A 22 -9.35 -4.22 8.59
N GLN A 23 -8.52 -3.30 8.08
CA GLN A 23 -7.89 -2.27 8.90
C GLN A 23 -8.93 -1.38 9.58
N ILE A 24 -9.95 -0.94 8.84
CA ILE A 24 -11.00 -0.06 9.37
C ILE A 24 -11.90 -0.79 10.35
N LEU A 25 -12.23 -2.05 10.09
CA LEU A 25 -12.97 -2.89 11.03
C LEU A 25 -12.18 -3.12 12.33
N LYS A 26 -10.86 -3.30 12.22
CA LYS A 26 -9.97 -3.47 13.38
C LYS A 26 -9.81 -2.18 14.18
N LYS A 27 -9.72 -1.04 13.49
CA LYS A 27 -9.39 0.28 14.07
C LYS A 27 -10.13 1.38 13.29
N PRO A 28 -11.41 1.64 13.63
CA PRO A 28 -12.26 2.59 12.89
C PRO A 28 -11.70 4.00 12.82
N GLU A 29 -10.87 4.38 13.79
CA GLU A 29 -10.26 5.70 13.93
C GLU A 29 -8.89 5.85 13.23
N SER A 30 -8.50 4.87 12.41
CA SER A 30 -7.23 4.84 11.69
C SER A 30 -6.97 6.13 10.89
N VAL A 31 -5.71 6.59 10.89
CA VAL A 31 -5.27 7.66 9.98
C VAL A 31 -4.67 7.00 8.74
N LEU A 32 -5.35 7.16 7.60
CA LEU A 32 -5.01 6.51 6.35
C LEU A 32 -4.20 7.45 5.47
N GLY A 33 -2.93 7.15 5.28
CA GLY A 33 -2.10 7.75 4.25
C GLY A 33 -2.35 7.08 2.91
N VAL A 34 -2.75 7.84 1.90
CA VAL A 34 -2.98 7.33 0.55
C VAL A 34 -2.15 8.13 -0.45
N MET A 35 -1.46 7.43 -1.35
CA MET A 35 -0.74 8.02 -2.47
C MET A 35 -1.14 7.32 -3.77
N ASN A 36 -1.12 8.07 -4.87
CA ASN A 36 -1.43 7.59 -6.22
C ASN A 36 -2.84 7.02 -6.36
N TYR A 37 -3.83 7.65 -5.71
CA TYR A 37 -5.23 7.28 -5.87
C TYR A 37 -5.78 7.68 -7.25
N SER A 38 -5.40 6.91 -8.27
CA SER A 38 -5.55 7.23 -9.69
C SER A 38 -6.69 6.46 -10.38
N GLU A 39 -6.85 6.69 -11.68
CA GLU A 39 -7.71 5.88 -12.55
C GLU A 39 -7.37 4.39 -12.49
N GLU A 40 -6.07 4.04 -12.38
CA GLU A 40 -5.59 2.66 -12.38
C GLU A 40 -6.04 1.85 -11.15
N THR A 41 -6.47 2.53 -10.07
CA THR A 41 -6.89 1.90 -8.81
C THR A 41 -8.35 2.18 -8.43
N LYS A 42 -9.12 2.79 -9.35
CA LYS A 42 -10.58 2.97 -9.20
C LYS A 42 -11.34 1.71 -8.84
N GLY A 43 -10.87 0.53 -9.26
CA GLY A 43 -11.50 -0.74 -8.91
C GLY A 43 -11.54 -1.00 -7.40
N ILE A 44 -10.46 -0.69 -6.69
CA ILE A 44 -10.38 -0.80 -5.22
C ILE A 44 -11.41 0.13 -4.58
N ARG A 45 -11.43 1.40 -5.01
CA ARG A 45 -12.40 2.40 -4.52
C ARG A 45 -13.84 1.95 -4.70
N ARG A 46 -14.20 1.45 -5.88
CA ARG A 46 -15.58 1.00 -6.17
C ARG A 46 -16.00 -0.13 -5.22
N ILE A 47 -15.11 -1.07 -4.94
CA ILE A 47 -15.38 -2.16 -3.99
C ILE A 47 -15.62 -1.57 -2.59
N LEU A 48 -14.73 -0.71 -2.11
CA LEU A 48 -14.85 -0.09 -0.78
C LEU A 48 -16.11 0.78 -0.64
N MET A 49 -16.44 1.59 -1.65
CA MET A 49 -17.67 2.40 -1.67
C MET A 49 -18.91 1.52 -1.59
N ARG A 50 -18.98 0.48 -2.40
CA ARG A 50 -20.10 -0.47 -2.36
C ARG A 50 -20.22 -1.14 -0.99
N TRP A 51 -19.11 -1.59 -0.40
CA TRP A 51 -19.14 -2.18 0.94
C TRP A 51 -19.54 -1.19 2.03
N THR A 52 -19.24 0.09 1.83
CA THR A 52 -19.71 1.16 2.73
C THR A 52 -21.22 1.34 2.60
N GLU A 53 -21.74 1.41 1.36
CA GLU A 53 -23.18 1.50 1.07
C GLU A 53 -23.95 0.28 1.61
N ASP A 54 -23.39 -0.92 1.46
CA ASP A 54 -23.96 -2.17 1.94
C ASP A 54 -23.82 -2.34 3.49
N GLY A 55 -23.07 -1.46 4.17
CA GLY A 55 -22.90 -1.46 5.64
C GLY A 55 -21.87 -2.46 6.17
N TYR A 56 -20.98 -3.00 5.34
CA TYR A 56 -19.92 -3.93 5.76
C TYR A 56 -18.71 -3.24 6.38
N VAL A 57 -18.48 -1.95 6.08
CA VAL A 57 -17.36 -1.16 6.59
C VAL A 57 -17.79 0.29 6.77
N ASP A 58 -17.36 0.93 7.84
CA ASP A 58 -17.67 2.33 8.12
C ASP A 58 -16.39 3.16 8.25
N PHE A 59 -16.18 4.07 7.30
CA PHE A 59 -15.03 4.99 7.28
C PHE A 59 -15.29 6.31 8.02
N SER A 60 -16.48 6.51 8.62
CA SER A 60 -16.90 7.78 9.21
C SER A 60 -15.98 8.30 10.33
N GLN A 61 -15.24 7.41 10.99
CA GLN A 61 -14.29 7.74 12.07
C GLN A 61 -12.84 7.84 11.60
N ALA A 62 -12.56 7.40 10.37
CA ALA A 62 -11.21 7.38 9.82
C ALA A 62 -10.81 8.78 9.34
N SER A 63 -9.51 9.07 9.41
CA SER A 63 -8.93 10.29 8.85
C SER A 63 -8.12 9.94 7.60
N LEU A 64 -8.15 10.78 6.57
CA LEU A 64 -7.42 10.57 5.33
C LEU A 64 -6.33 11.63 5.17
N ILE A 65 -5.11 11.19 4.88
CA ILE A 65 -4.01 12.03 4.41
C ILE A 65 -3.73 11.64 2.97
N ASP A 66 -3.97 12.57 2.04
CA ASP A 66 -3.67 12.40 0.63
C ASP A 66 -2.28 12.97 0.32
N TYR A 67 -1.40 12.12 -0.20
CA TYR A 67 -0.06 12.51 -0.63
C TYR A 67 -0.06 12.77 -2.14
N GLU A 68 0.31 13.99 -2.53
CA GLU A 68 0.48 14.32 -3.94
C GLU A 68 1.66 13.57 -4.57
N LYS A 69 1.59 13.39 -5.90
CA LYS A 69 2.55 12.66 -6.76
C LYS A 69 3.96 13.28 -6.84
N SER A 70 4.36 14.15 -5.92
CA SER A 70 5.66 14.86 -6.00
C SER A 70 6.86 14.00 -5.56
N ASN A 71 6.64 12.80 -5.03
CA ASN A 71 7.72 11.93 -4.58
C ASN A 71 8.19 10.98 -5.69
N SER A 72 9.41 11.21 -6.22
CA SER A 72 9.94 10.54 -7.41
C SER A 72 10.16 9.03 -7.26
N TYR A 73 10.32 8.52 -6.04
CA TYR A 73 10.64 7.10 -5.80
C TYR A 73 9.43 6.17 -5.81
N LEU A 74 8.23 6.73 -5.74
CA LEU A 74 6.96 5.99 -5.70
C LEU A 74 6.01 6.43 -6.81
N SER A 75 6.47 7.18 -7.80
CA SER A 75 5.65 7.68 -8.90
C SER A 75 4.93 6.57 -9.67
N ASP A 76 5.56 5.38 -9.69
CA ASP A 76 5.15 4.22 -10.47
C ASP A 76 4.43 3.16 -9.62
N VAL A 77 4.13 3.43 -8.34
CA VAL A 77 3.29 2.54 -7.51
C VAL A 77 1.82 2.84 -7.78
N ASP A 78 0.98 1.82 -8.03
CA ASP A 78 -0.44 2.02 -8.34
C ASP A 78 -1.25 2.55 -7.15
N LEU A 79 -1.00 2.01 -5.95
CA LEU A 79 -1.58 2.49 -4.71
C LEU A 79 -0.63 2.20 -3.57
N LEU A 80 -0.29 3.24 -2.82
CA LEU A 80 0.30 3.09 -1.50
C LEU A 80 -0.74 3.48 -0.47
N PHE A 81 -1.01 2.55 0.44
CA PHE A 81 -1.89 2.74 1.59
C PHE A 81 -1.08 2.52 2.86
N VAL A 82 -1.13 3.46 3.77
CA VAL A 82 -0.33 3.47 4.99
C VAL A 82 -1.25 3.75 6.16
N GLU A 83 -1.13 3.00 7.25
CA GLU A 83 -1.87 3.27 8.47
C GLU A 83 -1.00 3.86 9.58
N VAL A 84 -1.39 5.08 9.94
CA VAL A 84 -1.04 5.98 11.02
C VAL A 84 -1.69 5.71 12.38
N SER A 85 -0.98 5.30 13.43
CA SER A 85 -1.53 5.37 14.78
C SER A 85 -1.94 6.80 15.15
N LYS A 86 -3.10 7.00 15.78
CA LYS A 86 -3.58 8.35 16.15
C LYS A 86 -2.67 9.10 17.14
N ASN A 87 -1.78 8.40 17.85
CA ASN A 87 -0.85 9.01 18.81
C ASN A 87 0.36 9.70 18.18
N SER A 88 0.56 9.54 16.86
CA SER A 88 1.62 10.25 16.13
C SER A 88 1.11 11.60 15.62
N ASN A 89 1.91 12.65 15.81
CA ASN A 89 1.63 14.02 15.40
C ASN A 89 1.73 14.18 13.85
N PHE A 90 0.91 13.47 13.09
CA PHE A 90 0.84 13.58 11.64
C PHE A 90 0.10 14.86 11.25
N SER A 91 0.85 15.88 10.86
CA SER A 91 0.32 17.11 10.28
C SER A 91 0.44 17.11 8.76
N ARG A 92 -0.43 17.86 8.07
CA ARG A 92 -0.33 18.13 6.64
C ARG A 92 1.05 18.76 6.34
N GLY A 93 1.95 18.02 5.70
CA GLY A 93 3.35 18.43 5.45
C GLY A 93 4.42 17.37 5.73
N TYR A 94 4.07 16.19 6.25
CA TYR A 94 5.01 15.07 6.38
C TYR A 94 5.37 14.47 5.01
N GLU A 95 6.64 14.12 4.83
CA GLU A 95 7.10 13.36 3.68
C GLU A 95 6.62 11.91 3.77
N VAL A 96 6.21 11.31 2.64
CA VAL A 96 5.75 9.91 2.53
C VAL A 96 6.74 8.94 3.20
N TYR A 97 8.04 9.22 3.09
CA TYR A 97 9.09 8.45 3.75
C TYR A 97 8.88 8.33 5.27
N GLN A 98 8.64 9.45 5.95
CA GLN A 98 8.48 9.47 7.41
C GLN A 98 7.19 8.73 7.81
N THR A 99 6.11 8.93 7.06
CA THR A 99 4.86 8.20 7.26
C THR A 99 5.04 6.70 7.13
N CYS A 100 5.72 6.25 6.06
CA CYS A 100 6.01 4.84 5.86
C CYS A 100 6.92 4.25 6.94
N LYS A 101 7.80 5.05 7.54
CA LYS A 101 8.69 4.60 8.61
C LYS A 101 7.96 4.42 9.95
N GLU A 102 6.99 5.26 10.27
CA GLU A 102 6.26 5.26 11.54
C GLU A 102 4.93 4.49 11.49
N ALA A 103 4.52 4.04 10.31
CA ALA A 103 3.28 3.33 10.10
C ALA A 103 3.18 2.06 10.95
N GLU A 104 1.97 1.70 11.36
CA GLU A 104 1.72 0.36 11.90
C GLU A 104 1.60 -0.65 10.76
N THR A 105 1.10 -0.24 9.60
CA THR A 105 0.92 -1.09 8.41
C THR A 105 1.18 -0.32 7.13
N VAL A 106 1.93 -0.94 6.21
CA VAL A 106 2.13 -0.45 4.85
C VAL A 106 1.59 -1.47 3.85
N LEU A 107 0.63 -1.06 3.03
CA LEU A 107 0.11 -1.81 1.89
C LEU A 107 0.57 -1.15 0.59
N MET A 108 1.26 -1.93 -0.25
CA MET A 108 1.65 -1.53 -1.60
C MET A 108 0.90 -2.37 -2.62
N VAL A 109 0.26 -1.72 -3.58
CA VAL A 109 -0.36 -2.37 -4.74
C VAL A 109 0.47 -2.08 -5.98
N VAL A 110 0.80 -3.13 -6.72
CA VAL A 110 1.61 -3.05 -7.95
C VAL A 110 1.10 -3.98 -9.04
N LYS A 111 1.17 -3.54 -10.29
CA LYS A 111 0.71 -4.27 -11.47
C LYS A 111 1.64 -4.03 -12.65
N GLY A 112 1.68 -4.98 -13.57
CA GLY A 112 2.44 -4.86 -14.81
C GLY A 112 3.96 -5.00 -14.63
N LYS A 113 4.60 -5.42 -15.71
CA LYS A 113 6.05 -5.70 -15.75
C LYS A 113 6.91 -4.45 -15.50
N GLU A 114 6.43 -3.28 -15.85
CA GLU A 114 7.10 -1.99 -15.71
C GLU A 114 7.47 -1.69 -14.25
N GLN A 115 6.65 -2.11 -13.30
CA GLN A 115 6.87 -1.87 -11.86
C GLN A 115 7.81 -2.90 -11.22
N ALA A 116 8.09 -4.02 -11.89
CA ALA A 116 8.87 -5.11 -11.31
C ALA A 116 10.30 -4.71 -10.95
N ARG A 117 10.88 -3.77 -11.70
CA ARG A 117 12.21 -3.22 -11.36
C ARG A 117 12.17 -2.44 -10.06
N MET A 118 11.26 -1.46 -9.96
CA MET A 118 11.11 -0.62 -8.78
C MET A 118 10.88 -1.46 -7.54
N ILE A 119 10.00 -2.46 -7.62
CA ILE A 119 9.67 -3.33 -6.48
C ILE A 119 10.89 -4.15 -6.03
N LYS A 120 11.66 -4.69 -6.97
CA LYS A 120 12.93 -5.33 -6.64
C LYS A 120 13.90 -4.33 -5.98
N ASP A 121 14.02 -3.12 -6.51
CA ASP A 121 14.95 -2.12 -6.00
C ASP A 121 14.55 -1.68 -4.58
N ILE A 122 13.24 -1.56 -4.28
CA ILE A 122 12.73 -1.25 -2.94
C ILE A 122 13.05 -2.37 -1.95
N PHE A 123 12.82 -3.65 -2.29
CA PHE A 123 12.91 -4.73 -1.30
C PHE A 123 14.22 -5.53 -1.30
N GLU A 124 15.03 -5.45 -2.37
CA GLU A 124 16.19 -6.35 -2.57
C GLU A 124 17.47 -5.68 -3.05
N SER A 125 17.50 -4.36 -3.28
CA SER A 125 18.76 -3.69 -3.64
C SER A 125 19.80 -3.83 -2.52
N SER A 126 21.09 -3.94 -2.85
CA SER A 126 22.15 -4.06 -1.85
C SER A 126 22.50 -2.74 -1.15
N VAL A 127 21.96 -1.61 -1.61
CA VAL A 127 22.34 -0.26 -1.17
C VAL A 127 21.10 0.54 -0.77
N LEU A 128 20.94 0.80 0.54
CA LEU A 128 19.83 1.59 1.10
C LEU A 128 19.79 3.04 0.60
N SER A 129 20.95 3.65 0.30
CA SER A 129 21.04 5.06 -0.12
C SER A 129 20.53 5.34 -1.53
N GLU A 130 20.27 4.31 -2.34
CA GLU A 130 19.77 4.47 -3.72
C GLU A 130 18.25 4.68 -3.77
N ASN A 131 17.53 4.23 -2.74
CA ASN A 131 16.07 4.36 -2.68
C ASN A 131 15.63 4.57 -1.22
N PRO A 132 15.15 5.78 -0.84
CA PRO A 132 14.63 6.04 0.51
C PRO A 132 13.58 5.02 0.97
N MET A 133 12.82 4.45 0.05
CA MET A 133 11.78 3.47 0.37
C MET A 133 12.32 2.09 0.76
N ALA A 134 13.62 1.86 0.64
CA ALA A 134 14.26 0.65 1.13
C ALA A 134 14.15 0.49 2.66
N ILE A 135 13.78 1.55 3.39
CA ILE A 135 13.39 1.50 4.81
C ILE A 135 12.26 0.49 5.08
N LEU A 136 11.39 0.22 4.09
CA LEU A 136 10.30 -0.74 4.22
C LEU A 136 10.77 -2.18 4.44
N ARG A 137 12.05 -2.49 4.19
CA ARG A 137 12.62 -3.81 4.51
C ARG A 137 12.73 -4.06 6.00
N GLU A 138 12.91 -2.99 6.77
CA GLU A 138 13.03 -3.02 8.23
C GLU A 138 11.67 -2.87 8.93
N HIS A 139 10.62 -2.54 8.16
CA HIS A 139 9.29 -2.30 8.69
C HIS A 139 8.58 -3.61 9.07
N GLU A 140 7.98 -3.64 10.25
CA GLU A 140 7.41 -4.86 10.85
C GLU A 140 6.26 -5.45 10.01
N CYS A 141 5.39 -4.58 9.48
CA CYS A 141 4.20 -4.99 8.73
C CYS A 141 4.11 -4.33 7.36
N VAL A 142 4.70 -4.98 6.35
CA VAL A 142 4.55 -4.61 4.93
C VAL A 142 3.79 -5.70 4.19
N MET A 143 2.72 -5.31 3.50
CA MET A 143 1.92 -6.15 2.62
C MET A 143 2.07 -5.65 1.18
N LEU A 144 2.48 -6.54 0.29
CA LEU A 144 2.61 -6.28 -1.13
C LEU A 144 1.54 -7.08 -1.89
N VAL A 145 0.72 -6.41 -2.69
CA VAL A 145 -0.33 -7.05 -3.49
C VAL A 145 -0.08 -6.74 -4.96
N GLY A 146 0.04 -7.76 -5.80
CA GLY A 146 0.27 -7.53 -7.21
C GLY A 146 0.08 -8.73 -8.11
N ASP A 147 0.20 -8.49 -9.41
CA ASP A 147 0.15 -9.57 -10.39
C ASP A 147 1.51 -10.29 -10.54
N LYS A 148 1.52 -11.35 -11.36
CA LYS A 148 2.74 -12.13 -11.62
C LYS A 148 3.84 -11.32 -12.30
N GLU A 149 3.49 -10.33 -13.11
CA GLU A 149 4.46 -9.55 -13.88
C GLU A 149 5.16 -8.53 -12.98
N ALA A 150 4.40 -7.78 -12.17
CA ALA A 150 4.92 -6.82 -11.21
C ALA A 150 5.80 -7.47 -10.14
N LEU A 151 5.50 -8.72 -9.76
CA LEU A 151 6.27 -9.44 -8.75
C LEU A 151 7.36 -10.33 -9.35
N SER A 152 7.50 -10.38 -10.68
CA SER A 152 8.37 -11.32 -11.40
C SER A 152 9.86 -11.24 -11.07
N ARG A 153 10.31 -10.09 -10.52
CA ARG A 153 11.72 -9.84 -10.21
C ARG A 153 12.06 -10.01 -8.73
N LEU A 154 11.07 -10.23 -7.87
CA LEU A 154 11.29 -10.52 -6.46
C LEU A 154 11.70 -11.99 -6.29
N SER A 155 12.70 -12.21 -5.44
CA SER A 155 12.94 -13.50 -4.83
C SER A 155 11.72 -13.91 -4.00
N LYS A 156 11.42 -15.21 -3.95
CA LYS A 156 10.35 -15.76 -3.10
C LYS A 156 10.75 -15.79 -1.62
N THR A 157 11.11 -14.63 -1.08
CA THR A 157 11.41 -14.40 0.34
C THR A 157 10.15 -13.87 1.05
N GLY A 158 10.00 -14.15 2.35
CA GLY A 158 8.79 -13.82 3.11
C GLY A 158 7.64 -14.81 2.91
N ILE A 159 6.42 -14.39 3.25
CA ILE A 159 5.21 -15.22 3.18
C ILE A 159 4.45 -14.90 1.89
N TRP A 160 4.24 -15.89 1.03
CA TRP A 160 3.58 -15.73 -0.28
C TRP A 160 2.20 -16.39 -0.31
N TYR A 161 1.24 -15.68 -0.88
CA TYR A 161 -0.12 -16.15 -1.15
C TYR A 161 -0.42 -16.00 -2.64
N GLU A 162 -0.31 -17.09 -3.40
CA GLU A 162 -0.62 -17.17 -4.84
C GLU A 162 -2.11 -17.46 -5.09
#